data_AF-A0A520HB84-F1
#
_entry.id   AF-A0A520HB84-F1
#
_cell.length_a   1.000
_cell.length_b   1.000
_cell.length_c   1.000
_cell.angle_alpha   90.00
_cell.angle_beta   90.00
_cell.angle_gamma   90.00
#
_symmetry.space_group_name_H-M   'P 1'
#
loop_
_entity.id
_entity.type
_entity.pdbx_description
1 polymer ?
#
loop_
_entity_poly.entity_id
_entity_poly.type
_entity_poly.pdbx_seq_one_letter_code
_entity_poly.pdbx_strand_id
1 'polypeptide(L)'
;MKSVLEALQPLGRALMLPIAVLPVAGLLLRLGQPDLLDIAVLSAAGDAIFSHLGLLFAIGVATGFARDGNGAACLAGVVCYLVTTQGAQALMTVPADALKGLTGDTIALATAAWKAKAVARLDVPIGILSGLIGGSFYNRFSAIALPEYLAFFGGRRFVPIVSGVAGLALGLIVGLGFGALSAGIDGLSYGISGAGGFG
;
A
#
# COMPACT_ATOMS: atom_id res chain seq x y z
N MET A 1 -17.24 -22.88 13.29
CA MET A 1 -16.06 -22.01 13.11
C MET A 1 -15.92 -21.79 11.62
N LYS A 2 -15.86 -20.54 11.13
CA LYS A 2 -15.67 -20.32 9.69
C LYS A 2 -14.35 -20.96 9.27
N SER A 3 -14.35 -21.72 8.18
CA SER A 3 -13.12 -22.32 7.66
C SER A 3 -12.14 -21.21 7.29
N VAL A 4 -10.83 -21.39 7.51
CA VAL A 4 -9.80 -20.40 7.11
C VAL A 4 -9.95 -20.04 5.62
N LEU A 5 -10.39 -20.99 4.79
CA LEU A 5 -10.69 -20.78 3.37
C LEU A 5 -11.84 -19.78 3.15
N GLU A 6 -12.90 -19.81 3.97
CA GLU A 6 -14.02 -18.87 3.88
C GLU A 6 -13.63 -17.45 4.30
N ALA A 7 -12.64 -17.30 5.19
CA ALA A 7 -12.13 -15.99 5.59
C ALA A 7 -11.24 -15.34 4.50
N LEU A 8 -10.55 -16.16 3.70
CA LEU A 8 -9.66 -15.70 2.63
C LEU A 8 -10.38 -15.45 1.30
N GLN A 9 -11.54 -16.07 1.07
CA GLN A 9 -12.28 -15.93 -0.19
C GLN A 9 -12.71 -14.48 -0.52
N PRO A 10 -13.23 -13.67 0.44
CA PRO A 10 -13.56 -12.26 0.18
C PRO A 10 -12.33 -11.43 -0.16
N LEU A 11 -11.19 -11.71 0.47
CA LEU A 11 -9.92 -11.06 0.16
C LEU A 11 -9.51 -11.35 -1.29
N GLY A 12 -9.55 -12.62 -1.72
CA GLY A 12 -9.24 -12.99 -3.11
C GLY A 12 -10.12 -12.28 -4.15
N ARG A 13 -11.42 -12.15 -3.88
CA ARG A 13 -12.35 -11.39 -4.75
C ARG A 13 -12.03 -9.90 -4.78
N ALA A 14 -11.69 -9.31 -3.64
CA ALA A 14 -11.38 -7.89 -3.53
C ALA A 14 -10.07 -7.51 -4.27
N LEU A 15 -9.11 -8.45 -4.36
CA LEU A 15 -7.86 -8.28 -5.11
C LEU A 15 -8.06 -8.30 -6.63
N MET A 16 -9.20 -8.76 -7.15
CA MET A 16 -9.43 -8.83 -8.60
C MET A 16 -9.49 -7.46 -9.26
N LEU A 17 -10.05 -6.46 -8.57
CA LEU A 17 -10.29 -5.13 -9.15
C LEU A 17 -8.97 -4.40 -9.50
N PRO A 18 -7.96 -4.30 -8.60
CA PRO A 18 -6.65 -3.73 -8.95
C PRO A 18 -5.90 -4.55 -9.99
N ILE A 19 -5.99 -5.88 -9.92
CA ILE A 19 -5.26 -6.79 -10.83
C ILE A 19 -5.73 -6.62 -12.27
N ALA A 20 -7.01 -6.30 -12.49
CA ALA A 20 -7.56 -6.06 -13.82
C ALA A 20 -6.90 -4.88 -14.56
N VAL A 21 -6.25 -3.95 -13.86
CA VAL A 21 -5.58 -2.77 -14.46
C VAL A 21 -4.16 -3.09 -14.93
N LEU A 22 -3.53 -4.15 -14.37
CA LEU A 22 -2.14 -4.51 -14.66
C LEU A 22 -1.85 -4.83 -16.15
N PRO A 23 -2.72 -5.52 -16.90
CA PRO A 23 -2.47 -5.78 -18.33
C PRO A 23 -2.31 -4.50 -19.15
N VAL A 24 -3.16 -3.50 -18.89
CA VAL A 24 -3.09 -2.21 -19.59
C VAL A 24 -1.81 -1.48 -19.21
N ALA A 25 -1.43 -1.46 -17.93
CA ALA A 25 -0.17 -0.86 -17.48
C ALA A 25 1.05 -1.49 -18.15
N GLY A 26 1.09 -2.83 -18.23
CA GLY A 26 2.16 -3.57 -18.90
C GLY A 26 2.24 -3.28 -20.40
N LEU A 27 1.10 -3.22 -21.08
CA LEU A 27 1.05 -2.88 -22.51
C LEU A 27 1.54 -1.45 -22.77
N LEU A 28 1.07 -0.47 -21.99
CA LEU A 28 1.52 0.92 -22.10
C LEU A 28 3.03 1.05 -21.87
N LEU A 29 3.54 0.40 -20.81
CA LEU A 29 4.96 0.40 -20.48
C LEU A 29 5.81 -0.25 -21.58
N ARG A 30 5.35 -1.38 -22.13
CA ARG A 30 6.08 -2.12 -23.16
C ARG A 30 6.08 -1.39 -24.49
N LEU A 31 4.93 -0.86 -24.92
CA LEU A 31 4.81 -0.16 -26.19
C LEU A 31 5.62 1.14 -26.24
N GLY A 32 5.83 1.80 -25.09
CA GLY A 32 6.66 3.02 -25.00
C GLY A 32 8.17 2.80 -24.93
N GLN A 33 8.67 1.56 -25.09
CA GLN A 33 10.11 1.26 -25.12
C GLN A 33 10.75 1.66 -26.46
N PRO A 34 12.06 1.98 -26.47
CA PRO A 34 12.78 2.38 -27.69
C PRO A 34 12.83 1.28 -28.76
N ASP A 35 12.74 0.01 -28.35
CA ASP A 35 12.73 -1.14 -29.27
C ASP A 35 11.37 -1.35 -29.97
N LEU A 36 10.33 -0.59 -29.61
CA LEU A 36 8.97 -0.74 -30.16
C LEU A 36 8.48 0.56 -30.81
N LEU A 37 7.61 1.32 -30.14
CA LEU A 37 7.04 2.54 -30.71
C LEU A 37 7.82 3.80 -30.29
N ASP A 38 8.72 3.68 -29.30
CA ASP A 38 9.51 4.79 -28.75
C ASP A 38 8.68 6.03 -28.33
N ILE A 39 7.47 5.77 -27.81
CA ILE A 39 6.56 6.82 -27.34
C ILE A 39 6.74 6.99 -25.83
N ALA A 40 7.56 7.97 -25.42
CA ALA A 40 7.86 8.26 -24.01
C ALA A 40 6.62 8.53 -23.15
N VAL A 41 5.57 9.14 -23.72
CA VAL A 41 4.30 9.38 -23.01
C VAL A 41 3.62 8.06 -22.61
N LEU A 42 3.76 7.02 -23.44
CA LEU A 42 3.13 5.72 -23.24
C LEU A 42 3.84 4.95 -22.13
N SER A 43 5.18 4.96 -22.12
CA SER A 43 5.97 4.34 -21.05
C SER A 43 5.75 5.05 -19.72
N ALA A 44 5.71 6.40 -19.69
CA ALA A 44 5.41 7.17 -18.50
C ALA A 44 4.00 6.88 -17.93
N ALA A 45 2.99 6.74 -18.79
CA ALA A 45 1.62 6.40 -18.36
C ALA A 45 1.54 4.99 -17.75
N GLY A 46 2.23 4.00 -18.32
CA GLY A 46 2.32 2.66 -17.75
C GLY A 46 3.04 2.65 -16.40
N ASP A 47 4.15 3.37 -16.30
CA ASP A 47 4.95 3.48 -15.08
C ASP A 47 4.18 4.14 -13.92
N ALA A 48 3.31 5.12 -14.21
CA ALA A 48 2.46 5.76 -13.20
C ALA A 48 1.54 4.76 -12.47
N ILE A 49 1.04 3.73 -13.17
CA ILE A 49 0.18 2.70 -12.57
C ILE A 49 1.01 1.80 -11.65
N PHE A 50 2.20 1.38 -12.07
CA PHE A 50 3.10 0.56 -11.25
C PHE A 50 3.64 1.33 -10.04
N SER A 51 3.91 2.62 -10.19
CA SER A 51 4.38 3.50 -9.12
C SER A 51 3.34 3.76 -8.03
N HIS A 52 2.05 3.52 -8.30
CA HIS A 52 0.95 3.69 -7.36
C HIS A 52 0.19 2.39 -7.08
N LEU A 53 0.84 1.24 -7.29
CA LEU A 53 0.19 -0.05 -7.20
C LEU A 53 -0.39 -0.31 -5.80
N GLY A 54 0.33 0.02 -4.73
CA GLY A 54 -0.16 -0.11 -3.35
C GLY A 54 -1.42 0.72 -3.08
N LEU A 55 -1.49 1.93 -3.62
CA LEU A 55 -2.69 2.77 -3.52
C LEU A 55 -3.89 2.15 -4.27
N LEU A 56 -3.66 1.61 -5.47
CA LEU A 56 -4.69 0.88 -6.22
C LEU A 56 -5.19 -0.35 -5.46
N PHE A 57 -4.28 -1.10 -4.82
CA PHE A 57 -4.65 -2.21 -3.94
C PHE A 57 -5.44 -1.73 -2.71
N ALA A 58 -5.05 -0.63 -2.07
CA ALA A 58 -5.80 -0.07 -0.94
C ALA A 58 -7.24 0.28 -1.33
N ILE A 59 -7.44 0.90 -2.49
CA ILE A 59 -8.76 1.23 -3.01
C ILE A 59 -9.55 -0.03 -3.33
N GLY A 60 -8.99 -0.93 -4.14
CA GLY A 60 -9.72 -2.10 -4.61
C GLY A 60 -10.08 -3.07 -3.49
N VAL A 61 -9.16 -3.29 -2.55
CA VAL A 61 -9.42 -4.12 -1.38
C VAL A 61 -10.46 -3.49 -0.48
N ALA A 62 -10.37 -2.18 -0.18
CA ALA A 62 -11.39 -1.51 0.63
C ALA A 62 -12.79 -1.55 -0.02
N THR A 63 -12.84 -1.38 -1.34
CA THR A 63 -14.10 -1.45 -2.12
C THR A 63 -14.70 -2.86 -2.05
N GLY A 64 -13.90 -3.88 -2.35
CA GLY A 64 -14.37 -5.28 -2.39
C GLY A 64 -14.72 -5.85 -1.01
N PHE A 65 -14.17 -5.28 0.06
CA PHE A 65 -14.48 -5.69 1.43
C PHE A 65 -15.65 -4.92 2.06
N ALA A 66 -16.00 -3.76 1.54
CA ALA A 66 -17.18 -3.01 1.95
C ALA A 66 -18.45 -3.70 1.45
N ARG A 67 -19.44 -3.90 2.33
CA ARG A 67 -20.69 -4.63 1.99
C ARG A 67 -21.43 -4.03 0.79
N ASP A 68 -21.38 -2.71 0.65
CA ASP A 68 -22.14 -1.96 -0.36
C ASP A 68 -21.23 -1.34 -1.44
N GLY A 69 -19.92 -1.66 -1.44
CA GLY A 69 -18.96 -1.04 -2.36
C GLY A 69 -18.89 0.49 -2.28
N ASN A 70 -19.24 1.07 -1.12
CA ASN A 70 -19.41 2.51 -0.99
C ASN A 70 -18.07 3.26 -1.07
N GLY A 71 -18.05 4.39 -1.78
CA GLY A 71 -16.87 5.25 -1.94
C GLY A 71 -16.23 5.73 -0.63
N ALA A 72 -16.97 5.82 0.47
CA ALA A 72 -16.41 6.16 1.77
C ALA A 72 -15.42 5.10 2.29
N ALA A 73 -15.61 3.82 1.96
CA ALA A 73 -14.65 2.77 2.28
C ALA A 73 -13.36 2.92 1.47
N CYS A 74 -13.47 3.24 0.18
CA CYS A 74 -12.34 3.53 -0.70
C CYS A 74 -11.50 4.67 -0.13
N LEU A 75 -12.15 5.78 0.23
CA LEU A 75 -11.50 6.94 0.82
C LEU A 75 -10.80 6.56 2.13
N ALA A 76 -11.43 5.73 2.96
CA ALA A 76 -10.83 5.27 4.19
C ALA A 76 -9.58 4.40 3.99
N GLY A 77 -9.60 3.51 2.98
CA GLY A 77 -8.43 2.71 2.58
C GLY A 77 -7.28 3.58 2.07
N VAL A 78 -7.58 4.59 1.24
CA VAL A 78 -6.58 5.56 0.74
C VAL A 78 -5.97 6.35 1.87
N VAL A 79 -6.79 6.90 2.78
CA VAL A 79 -6.29 7.67 3.92
C VAL A 79 -5.41 6.80 4.81
N CYS A 80 -5.83 5.57 5.11
CA CYS A 80 -5.01 4.62 5.87
C CYS A 80 -3.65 4.37 5.19
N TYR A 81 -3.66 4.14 3.88
CA TYR A 81 -2.44 3.86 3.11
C TYR A 81 -1.49 5.06 3.07
N LEU A 82 -2.00 6.27 2.80
CA LEU A 82 -1.17 7.47 2.74
C LEU A 82 -0.56 7.81 4.11
N VAL A 83 -1.34 7.69 5.19
CA VAL A 83 -0.83 7.92 6.55
C VAL A 83 0.20 6.85 6.93
N THR A 84 -0.04 5.58 6.56
CA THR A 84 0.91 4.49 6.85
C THR A 84 2.24 4.69 6.12
N THR A 85 2.19 4.98 4.82
CA THR A 85 3.39 5.12 3.99
C THR A 85 4.22 6.34 4.40
N GLN A 86 3.59 7.51 4.56
CA GLN A 86 4.30 8.72 5.01
C GLN A 86 4.76 8.61 6.47
N GLY A 87 3.94 8.02 7.35
CA GLY A 87 4.30 7.77 8.74
C GLY A 87 5.48 6.81 8.88
N ALA A 88 5.51 5.74 8.08
CA ALA A 88 6.64 4.81 8.06
C ALA A 88 7.93 5.49 7.55
N GLN A 89 7.86 6.29 6.48
CA GLN A 89 9.03 7.02 5.96
C GLN A 89 9.63 7.98 7.00
N ALA A 90 8.82 8.62 7.83
CA ALA A 90 9.29 9.51 8.88
C ALA A 90 10.14 8.75 9.93
N LEU A 91 9.82 7.49 10.21
CA LEU A 91 10.41 6.70 11.30
C LEU A 91 11.53 5.76 10.84
N MET A 92 11.62 5.45 9.54
CA MET A 92 12.66 4.59 9.00
C MET A 92 14.06 5.15 9.26
N THR A 93 14.90 4.33 9.90
CA THR A 93 16.33 4.59 10.07
C THR A 93 17.09 4.13 8.84
N VAL A 94 17.78 5.05 8.17
CA VAL A 94 18.64 4.72 7.01
C VAL A 94 19.94 4.12 7.53
N PRO A 95 20.39 2.97 7.02
CA PRO A 95 21.65 2.36 7.44
C PRO A 95 22.82 3.31 7.15
N ALA A 96 23.70 3.50 8.13
CA ALA A 96 24.84 4.41 8.04
C ALA A 96 25.79 4.09 6.87
N ASP A 97 25.83 2.84 6.42
CA ASP A 97 26.60 2.41 5.25
C ASP A 97 26.09 2.99 3.93
N ALA A 98 24.79 3.26 3.80
CA ALA A 98 24.21 3.89 2.60
C ALA A 98 24.55 5.39 2.49
N LEU A 99 25.07 5.98 3.58
CA LEU A 99 25.42 7.39 3.69
C LEU A 99 26.95 7.62 3.73
N LYS A 100 27.75 6.54 3.72
CA LYS A 100 29.21 6.62 3.73
C LYS A 100 29.73 7.33 2.47
N GLY A 101 30.48 8.41 2.66
CA GLY A 101 31.13 9.17 1.59
C GLY A 101 30.30 10.31 0.99
N LEU A 102 29.07 10.54 1.47
CA LEU A 102 28.21 11.65 1.06
C LEU A 102 28.34 12.82 2.03
N THR A 103 28.33 14.06 1.54
CA THR A 103 28.44 15.28 2.34
C THR A 103 27.39 16.31 1.93
N GLY A 104 26.85 17.05 2.91
CA GLY A 104 25.88 18.13 2.67
C GLY A 104 24.53 17.65 2.12
N ASP A 105 23.94 18.41 1.19
CA ASP A 105 22.61 18.16 0.59
C ASP A 105 22.45 16.79 -0.07
N THR A 106 23.55 16.15 -0.46
CA THR A 106 23.55 14.79 -1.04
C THR A 106 23.10 13.72 -0.05
N ILE A 107 23.32 13.93 1.25
CA ILE A 107 22.85 13.03 2.32
C ILE A 107 21.32 13.08 2.40
N ALA A 108 20.72 14.27 2.30
CA ALA A 108 19.26 14.44 2.36
C ALA A 108 18.57 13.76 1.17
N LEU A 109 19.11 13.96 -0.04
CA LEU A 109 18.61 13.32 -1.27
C LEU A 109 18.77 11.80 -1.23
N ALA A 110 19.95 11.29 -0.81
CA ALA A 110 20.19 9.85 -0.68
C ALA A 110 19.28 9.20 0.36
N THR A 111 19.05 9.88 1.49
CA THR A 111 18.13 9.43 2.55
C THR A 111 16.70 9.33 2.02
N ALA A 112 16.23 10.36 1.30
CA ALA A 112 14.89 10.38 0.72
C ALA A 112 14.70 9.29 -0.34
N ALA A 113 15.66 9.14 -1.25
CA ALA A 113 15.63 8.11 -2.29
C ALA A 113 15.66 6.68 -1.71
N TRP A 114 16.45 6.45 -0.65
CA TRP A 114 16.49 5.17 0.03
C TRP A 114 15.15 4.84 0.68
N LYS A 115 14.56 5.79 1.41
CA LYS A 115 13.25 5.62 2.06
C LYS A 115 12.14 5.35 1.05
N ALA A 116 12.14 6.06 -0.07
CA ALA A 116 11.18 5.83 -1.15
C ALA A 116 11.29 4.40 -1.70
N LYS A 117 12.52 3.93 -1.98
CA LYS A 117 12.76 2.57 -2.49
C LYS A 117 12.45 1.48 -1.44
N ALA A 118 12.73 1.76 -0.17
CA ALA A 118 12.42 0.88 0.95
C ALA A 118 10.90 0.67 1.10
N VAL A 119 10.12 1.75 1.07
CA VAL A 119 8.66 1.67 1.14
C VAL A 119 8.06 1.04 -0.12
N ALA A 120 8.63 1.29 -1.30
CA ALA A 120 8.18 0.69 -2.56
C ALA A 120 8.16 -0.85 -2.51
N ARG A 121 9.09 -1.49 -1.79
CA ARG A 121 9.10 -2.96 -1.60
C ARG A 121 7.92 -3.48 -0.80
N LEU A 122 7.39 -2.68 0.12
CA LEU A 122 6.27 -3.02 0.99
C LEU A 122 4.96 -2.39 0.52
N ASP A 123 4.95 -1.73 -0.63
CA ASP A 123 3.85 -0.88 -1.07
C ASP A 123 2.54 -1.65 -1.26
N VAL A 124 2.60 -2.78 -1.97
CA VAL A 124 1.43 -3.65 -2.19
C VAL A 124 0.93 -4.30 -0.89
N PRO A 125 1.77 -4.92 -0.04
CA PRO A 125 1.34 -5.41 1.27
C PRO A 125 0.70 -4.33 2.16
N ILE A 126 1.31 -3.14 2.24
CA ILE A 126 0.76 -2.01 2.99
C ILE A 126 -0.58 -1.57 2.40
N GLY A 127 -0.70 -1.54 1.08
CA GLY A 127 -1.93 -1.27 0.34
C GLY A 127 -3.05 -2.23 0.71
N ILE A 128 -2.78 -3.54 0.64
CA ILE A 128 -3.76 -4.59 0.98
C ILE A 128 -4.20 -4.47 2.45
N LEU A 129 -3.26 -4.32 3.39
CA LEU A 129 -3.58 -4.16 4.82
C LEU A 129 -4.41 -2.90 5.07
N SER A 130 -4.03 -1.78 4.46
CA SER A 130 -4.75 -0.50 4.58
C SER A 130 -6.16 -0.59 3.98
N GLY A 131 -6.31 -1.30 2.87
CA GLY A 131 -7.61 -1.58 2.26
C GLY A 131 -8.50 -2.45 3.15
N LEU A 132 -7.95 -3.49 3.77
CA LEU A 132 -8.67 -4.34 4.73
C LEU A 132 -9.12 -3.55 5.96
N ILE A 133 -8.26 -2.67 6.49
CA ILE A 133 -8.61 -1.76 7.60
C ILE A 133 -9.75 -0.83 7.16
N GLY A 134 -9.60 -0.16 6.01
CA GLY A 134 -10.62 0.76 5.48
C GLY A 134 -11.98 0.11 5.26
N GLY A 135 -12.01 -1.06 4.61
CA GLY A 135 -13.24 -1.81 4.35
C GLY A 135 -13.88 -2.39 5.62
N SER A 136 -13.07 -2.91 6.54
CA SER A 136 -13.58 -3.43 7.83
C SER A 136 -14.13 -2.32 8.73
N PHE A 137 -13.46 -1.16 8.77
CA PHE A 137 -13.91 0.01 9.52
C PHE A 137 -15.17 0.62 8.93
N TYR A 138 -15.34 0.59 7.60
CA TYR A 138 -16.60 0.98 6.98
C TYR A 138 -17.75 0.10 7.46
N ASN A 139 -17.56 -1.21 7.46
CA ASN A 139 -18.58 -2.16 7.90
C ASN A 139 -18.91 -2.03 9.40
N ARG A 140 -17.97 -1.52 10.22
CA ARG A 140 -18.13 -1.34 11.68
C ARG A 140 -18.69 0.04 12.06
N PHE A 141 -18.21 1.11 11.44
CA PHE A 141 -18.40 2.48 11.92
C PHE A 141 -19.25 3.37 11.00
N SER A 142 -19.68 2.88 9.83
CA SER A 142 -20.47 3.68 8.87
C SER A 142 -21.82 4.19 9.40
N ALA A 143 -22.37 3.59 10.45
CA ALA A 143 -23.64 3.98 11.08
C ALA A 143 -23.45 4.57 12.49
N ILE A 144 -22.23 4.96 12.89
CA ILE A 144 -21.98 5.52 14.23
C ILE A 144 -22.62 6.91 14.37
N ALA A 145 -23.32 7.14 15.47
CA ALA A 145 -23.86 8.45 15.83
C ALA A 145 -22.95 9.09 16.88
N LEU A 146 -22.45 10.29 16.58
CA LEU A 146 -21.63 11.08 17.50
C LEU A 146 -22.51 12.13 18.23
N PRO A 147 -22.07 12.64 19.40
CA PRO A 147 -22.75 13.72 20.10
C PRO A 147 -22.96 14.97 19.20
N GLU A 148 -23.92 15.83 19.53
CA GLU A 148 -24.34 16.97 18.67
C GLU A 148 -23.18 17.86 18.21
N TYR A 149 -22.18 18.11 19.07
CA TYR A 149 -21.02 18.95 18.74
C TYR A 149 -20.05 18.30 17.72
N LEU A 150 -20.07 16.97 17.54
CA LEU A 150 -19.28 16.23 16.55
C LEU A 150 -20.15 15.57 15.47
N ALA A 151 -21.44 15.88 15.42
CA ALA A 151 -22.40 15.25 14.50
C ALA A 151 -21.98 15.37 13.03
N PHE A 152 -21.23 16.42 12.66
CA PHE A 152 -20.66 16.58 11.32
C PHE A 152 -19.78 15.40 10.87
N PHE A 153 -19.04 14.80 11.81
CA PHE A 153 -18.14 13.68 11.57
C PHE A 153 -18.82 12.33 11.71
N GLY A 154 -20.11 12.27 12.04
CA GLY A 154 -20.85 11.02 12.24
C GLY A 154 -21.03 10.20 10.96
N GLY A 155 -21.40 8.93 11.16
CA GLY A 155 -21.72 7.99 10.08
C GLY A 155 -20.55 7.71 9.14
N ARG A 156 -20.81 7.73 7.83
CA ARG A 156 -19.83 7.35 6.79
C ARG A 156 -18.61 8.28 6.71
N ARG A 157 -18.73 9.52 7.21
CA ARG A 157 -17.63 10.50 7.25
C ARG A 157 -16.63 10.21 8.36
N PHE A 158 -17.04 9.46 9.39
CA PHE A 158 -16.16 9.04 10.47
C PHE A 158 -15.12 8.02 10.00
N VAL A 159 -15.50 7.20 9.01
CA VAL A 159 -14.73 6.02 8.60
C VAL A 159 -13.32 6.39 8.13
N PRO A 160 -13.11 7.39 7.25
CA PRO A 160 -11.74 7.79 6.87
C PRO A 160 -10.92 8.34 8.03
N ILE A 161 -11.54 8.98 9.02
CA ILE A 161 -10.86 9.57 10.18
C ILE A 161 -10.27 8.44 11.05
N VAL A 162 -11.09 7.46 11.43
CA VAL A 162 -10.63 6.33 12.24
C VAL A 162 -9.63 5.45 11.49
N SER A 163 -9.80 5.29 10.17
CA SER A 163 -8.81 4.59 9.33
C SER A 163 -7.48 5.32 9.23
N GLY A 164 -7.47 6.67 9.25
CA GLY A 164 -6.23 7.45 9.34
C GLY A 164 -5.49 7.22 10.66
N VAL A 165 -6.20 7.15 11.78
CA VAL A 165 -5.59 6.83 13.09
C VAL A 165 -5.01 5.41 13.10
N ALA A 166 -5.73 4.43 12.54
CA ALA A 166 -5.19 3.08 12.36
C ALA A 166 -3.99 3.05 11.42
N GLY A 167 -3.99 3.87 10.36
CA GLY A 167 -2.85 4.05 9.47
C GLY A 167 -1.62 4.61 10.19
N LEU A 168 -1.80 5.51 11.17
CA LEU A 168 -0.70 6.00 11.99
C LEU A 168 -0.10 4.90 12.87
N ALA A 169 -0.96 4.07 13.50
CA ALA A 169 -0.51 2.91 14.25
C ALA A 169 0.22 1.89 13.35
N LEU A 170 -0.29 1.64 12.14
CA LEU A 170 0.35 0.76 11.17
C LEU A 170 1.70 1.35 10.70
N GLY A 171 1.77 2.66 10.47
CA GLY A 171 2.99 3.38 10.10
C GLY A 171 4.08 3.30 11.18
N LEU A 172 3.70 3.36 12.46
CA LEU A 172 4.61 3.13 13.59
C LEU A 172 5.19 1.71 13.55
N ILE A 173 4.34 0.70 13.35
CA ILE A 173 4.76 -0.71 13.29
C ILE A 173 5.69 -0.94 12.10
N VAL A 174 5.32 -0.46 10.92
CA VAL A 174 6.10 -0.65 9.68
C VAL A 174 7.42 0.13 9.74
N GLY A 175 7.39 1.38 10.20
CA GLY A 175 8.57 2.23 10.27
C GLY A 175 9.62 1.73 11.26
N LEU A 176 9.20 1.34 12.47
CA LEU A 176 10.10 0.80 13.50
C LEU A 176 10.50 -0.65 13.23
N GLY A 177 9.60 -1.44 12.65
CA GLY A 177 9.81 -2.85 12.32
C GLY A 177 10.48 -3.09 10.96
N PHE A 178 10.83 -2.04 10.21
CA PHE A 178 11.27 -2.17 8.82
C PHE A 178 12.48 -3.11 8.63
N GLY A 179 13.45 -3.05 9.54
CA GLY A 179 14.63 -3.92 9.47
C GLY A 179 14.27 -5.40 9.60
N ALA A 180 13.38 -5.74 10.54
CA ALA A 180 12.90 -7.11 10.71
C ALA A 180 12.02 -7.58 9.54
N LEU A 181 11.15 -6.70 9.03
CA LEU A 181 10.32 -6.98 7.85
C LEU A 181 11.18 -7.23 6.61
N SER A 182 12.21 -6.41 6.39
CA SER A 182 13.13 -6.55 5.26
C SER A 182 13.95 -7.84 5.37
N ALA A 183 14.50 -8.13 6.55
CA ALA A 183 15.23 -9.38 6.79
C ALA A 183 14.35 -10.63 6.56
N GLY A 184 13.06 -10.56 6.91
CA GLY A 184 12.11 -11.64 6.62
C GLY A 184 11.88 -11.83 5.12
N ILE A 185 11.71 -10.75 4.36
CA ILE A 185 11.54 -10.79 2.90
C ILE A 185 12.80 -11.32 2.23
N ASP A 186 13.97 -10.84 2.65
CA ASP A 186 15.26 -11.27 2.09
C ASP A 186 15.49 -12.75 2.41
N GLY A 187 15.22 -13.20 3.65
CA GLY A 187 15.30 -14.60 4.04
C GLY A 187 14.40 -15.52 3.22
N LEU A 188 13.14 -15.11 2.98
CA LEU A 188 12.24 -15.84 2.09
C LEU A 188 12.76 -15.86 0.65
N SER A 189 13.27 -14.74 0.15
CA SER A 189 13.80 -14.61 -1.21
C SER A 189 15.03 -15.50 -1.44
N TYR A 190 15.94 -15.54 -0.46
CA TYR A 190 17.10 -16.44 -0.50
C TYR A 190 16.70 -17.90 -0.34
N GLY A 191 15.69 -18.20 0.50
CA GLY A 191 15.13 -19.54 0.64
C GLY A 191 14.55 -20.07 -0.67
N ILE A 192 13.76 -19.24 -1.37
CA ILE A 192 13.19 -19.59 -2.69
C ILE A 192 14.31 -19.74 -3.73
N SER A 193 15.26 -18.81 -3.76
CA SER A 193 16.38 -18.85 -4.72
C SER A 193 17.32 -20.05 -4.48
N GLY A 194 17.44 -20.49 -3.23
CA GLY A 194 18.23 -21.66 -2.83
C GLY A 194 17.49 -23.00 -2.98
N ALA A 195 16.18 -23.00 -3.21
CA ALA A 195 15.37 -24.21 -3.34
C ALA A 195 15.58 -24.97 -4.67
N GLY A 196 16.33 -24.40 -5.62
CA GLY A 196 16.68 -25.06 -6.88
C GLY A 196 15.45 -25.54 -7.68
N GLY A 197 15.54 -26.71 -8.31
CA GLY A 197 14.52 -27.25 -9.22
C GLY A 197 13.24 -27.81 -8.60
N PHE A 198 13.00 -27.58 -7.30
CA PHE A 198 11.70 -27.87 -6.65
C PHE A 198 10.85 -26.60 -6.45
N GLY A 199 11.29 -25.45 -6.97
CA GLY A 199 10.51 -24.21 -7.06
C GLY A 199 9.46 -24.25 -8.15
#